data_AF-A0A1H4MP63-F1
#
_entry.id   AF-A0A1H4MP63-F1
#
_cell.length_a   1.000
_cell.length_b   1.000
_cell.length_c   1.000
_cell.angle_alpha   90.00
_cell.angle_beta   90.00
_cell.angle_gamma   90.00
#
_symmetry.space_group_name_H-M   'P 1'
#
loop_
_entity.id
_entity.type
_entity.pdbx_description
1 polymer ?
#
loop_
_entity_poly.entity_id
_entity_poly.type
_entity_poly.pdbx_seq_one_letter_code
_entity_poly.pdbx_strand_id
1 'polypeptide(L)' 'MPSLHFHVKSSMRPDEVMGVLTNFSPSRVEEWPSIDAEHFQVHERGDPWAEVTEGNDKSWERGANRR' A
#
# COMPACT_ATOMS: atom_id res chain seq x y z
N MET A 1 -22.16 4.18 -7.82
CA MET A 1 -21.01 4.21 -6.90
C MET A 1 -19.92 5.07 -7.52
N PRO A 2 -19.24 5.93 -6.75
CA PRO A 2 -18.09 6.67 -7.27
C PRO A 2 -16.97 5.70 -7.65
N SER A 3 -16.28 5.97 -8.76
CA SER A 3 -15.10 5.22 -9.21
C SER A 3 -13.97 6.19 -9.53
N LEU A 4 -12.74 5.77 -9.22
CA LEU A 4 -11.52 6.51 -9.52
C LEU A 4 -10.64 5.66 -10.42
N HIS A 5 -10.25 6.22 -11.57
CA HIS A 5 -9.33 5.59 -12.51
C HIS A 5 -8.15 6.53 -12.71
N PHE A 6 -6.93 6.00 -12.57
CA PHE A 6 -5.71 6.76 -12.79
C PHE A 6 -4.74 5.94 -13.63
N HIS A 7 -3.84 6.64 -14.34
CA HIS A 7 -2.77 6.04 -15.11
C HIS A 7 -1.46 6.70 -14.71
N VAL A 8 -0.50 5.89 -14.29
CA VAL A 8 0.84 6.36 -13.92
C VAL A 8 1.84 5.76 -14.90
N LYS A 9 2.64 6.60 -15.53
CA LYS A 9 3.76 6.16 -16.36
C LYS A 9 4.97 5.96 -15.46
N SER A 10 5.55 4.76 -15.51
CA SER A 10 6.76 4.39 -14.78
C SER A 10 7.76 3.74 -15.74
N SER A 11 9.05 3.85 -15.43
CA SER A 11 10.12 3.10 -16.10
C SER A 11 10.31 1.70 -15.53
N MET A 12 9.62 1.36 -14.44
CA MET A 12 9.69 0.05 -13.79
C MET A 12 9.02 -1.05 -14.62
N ARG A 13 9.54 -2.26 -14.52
CA ARG A 13 8.92 -3.46 -15.07
C ARG A 13 7.64 -3.82 -14.29
N PRO A 14 6.66 -4.50 -14.88
CA PRO A 14 5.41 -4.83 -14.20
C PRO A 14 5.58 -5.61 -12.88
N ASP A 15 6.53 -6.54 -12.82
CA ASP A 15 6.83 -7.31 -11.61
C ASP A 15 7.40 -6.44 -10.48
N GLU A 16 8.21 -5.45 -10.83
CA GLU A 16 8.76 -4.48 -9.87
C GLU A 16 7.67 -3.58 -9.32
N VAL A 17 6.74 -3.12 -10.18
CA VAL A 17 5.57 -2.34 -9.75
C VAL A 17 4.73 -3.16 -8.77
N MET A 18 4.45 -4.44 -9.09
CA MET A 18 3.69 -5.31 -8.19
C MET A 18 4.43 -5.54 -6.87
N GLY A 19 5.76 -5.73 -6.91
CA GLY A 19 6.59 -5.88 -5.72
C GLY A 19 6.46 -4.67 -4.79
N VAL A 20 6.59 -3.45 -5.33
CA VAL A 20 6.46 -2.22 -4.54
C VAL A 20 5.02 -2.03 -4.02
N LEU A 21 4.00 -2.25 -4.85
CA LEU A 21 2.61 -2.04 -4.43
C LEU A 21 2.12 -3.05 -3.38
N THR A 22 2.76 -4.22 -3.28
CA THR A 22 2.35 -5.31 -2.37
C THR A 22 3.37 -5.64 -1.28
N ASN A 23 4.48 -4.90 -1.20
CA ASN A 23 5.43 -5.00 -0.11
C ASN A 23 4.85 -4.34 1.15
N PHE A 24 4.26 -5.14 2.04
CA PHE A 24 3.76 -4.70 3.35
C PHE A 24 4.72 -5.06 4.50
N SER A 25 6.02 -5.09 4.23
CA SER A 25 7.02 -5.25 5.29
C SER A 25 7.23 -3.93 6.06
N PRO A 26 7.94 -3.93 7.20
CA PRO A 26 8.27 -2.69 7.90
C PRO A 26 9.01 -1.64 7.05
N SER A 27 9.69 -2.03 5.96
CA SER A 27 10.34 -1.09 5.04
C SER A 27 9.36 -0.17 4.31
N ARG A 28 8.04 -0.45 4.37
CA ARG A 28 6.98 0.38 3.75
C ARG A 28 7.10 1.84 4.14
N VAL A 29 7.35 2.12 5.42
CA VAL A 29 7.43 3.48 5.98
C VAL A 29 8.64 4.25 5.43
N GLU A 30 9.71 3.53 5.09
CA GLU A 30 10.93 4.11 4.49
C GLU A 30 10.75 4.33 2.98
N GLU A 31 10.07 3.41 2.30
CA GLU A 31 9.82 3.43 0.86
C GLU A 31 8.72 4.43 0.46
N TRP A 32 7.77 4.72 1.34
CA TRP A 32 6.61 5.58 1.10
C TRP A 32 6.56 6.73 2.11
N PRO A 33 7.19 7.89 1.82
CA PRO A 33 7.31 9.01 2.77
C PRO A 33 5.99 9.65 3.23
N SER A 34 4.88 9.35 2.56
CA SER A 34 3.55 9.79 2.97
C SER A 34 2.92 8.93 4.07
N ILE A 35 3.54 7.79 4.38
CA ILE A 35 3.14 6.86 5.45
C ILE A 35 4.10 7.06 6.62
N ASP A 36 3.59 7.28 7.82
CA ASP A 36 4.41 7.28 9.03
C ASP A 36 4.29 5.97 9.81
N ALA A 37 5.25 5.73 10.71
CA ALA A 37 5.33 4.49 11.47
C ALA A 37 4.18 4.33 12.48
N GLU A 38 3.63 5.43 12.99
CA GLU A 38 2.54 5.40 13.98
C GLU A 38 1.21 4.99 13.32
N HIS A 39 1.07 5.23 12.02
CA HIS A 39 -0.12 4.93 11.22
C HIS A 39 0.08 3.78 10.23
N PHE A 40 1.12 2.96 10.40
CA PHE A 40 1.32 1.74 9.63
C PHE A 40 1.11 0.48 10.47
N GLN A 41 0.08 -0.30 10.16
CA GLN A 41 -0.21 -1.57 10.82
C GLN A 41 -0.71 -2.61 9.82
N VAL A 42 -0.05 -3.78 9.81
CA VAL A 42 -0.55 -4.97 9.12
C VAL A 42 -1.41 -5.77 10.09
N HIS A 43 -2.69 -5.94 9.77
CA HIS A 43 -3.65 -6.68 10.60
C HIS A 43 -3.67 -8.16 10.26
N GLU A 44 -3.69 -8.48 8.96
CA GLU A 44 -3.74 -9.85 8.46
C GLU A 44 -3.04 -9.93 7.10
N ARG A 45 -2.52 -11.12 6.75
CA ARG A 45 -1.87 -11.38 5.47
C ARG A 45 -2.19 -12.79 4.97
N GLY A 46 -2.39 -12.91 3.67
CA GLY A 46 -2.47 -14.16 2.92
C GLY A 46 -1.77 -14.05 1.56
N ASP A 47 -1.83 -15.11 0.78
CA ASP A 47 -1.43 -15.07 -0.64
C ASP A 47 -2.69 -14.81 -1.48
N PRO A 48 -2.86 -13.67 -2.21
CA PRO A 48 -1.93 -12.56 -2.48
C PRO A 48 -2.35 -11.22 -1.84
N TRP A 49 -2.89 -11.23 -0.62
CA TRP A 49 -3.57 -10.07 -0.02
C TRP A 49 -3.04 -9.72 1.37
N ALA A 50 -3.23 -8.47 1.78
CA ALA A 50 -3.05 -8.04 3.16
C ALA A 50 -4.16 -7.07 3.55
N GLU A 51 -4.50 -7.05 4.83
CA GLU A 51 -5.32 -6.01 5.44
C GLU A 51 -4.43 -5.08 6.25
N VAL A 52 -4.45 -3.80 5.88
CA VAL A 52 -3.45 -2.82 6.33
C VAL A 52 -4.15 -1.53 6.70
N THR A 53 -3.66 -0.89 7.76
CA THR A 53 -3.85 0.55 8.00
C THR A 53 -2.58 1.26 7.53
N GLU A 54 -2.72 2.26 6.65
CA GLU A 54 -1.61 3.10 6.21
C GLU A 54 -2.04 4.57 6.05
N GLY A 55 -1.10 5.50 6.26
CA GLY A 55 -1.33 6.93 6.12
C GLY A 55 -0.49 7.74 7.10
N ASN A 56 -1.00 8.89 7.49
CA ASN A 56 -0.36 9.76 8.46
C ASN A 56 -1.38 10.50 9.35
N ASP A 57 -0.89 11.35 10.25
CA ASP A 57 -1.68 12.18 11.17
C ASP A 57 -2.87 12.91 10.53
N LYS A 58 -2.79 13.28 9.25
CA LYS A 58 -3.85 14.03 8.55
C LYS A 58 -4.91 13.13 7.94
N SER A 59 -4.53 11.94 7.49
CA SER A 59 -5.41 11.00 6.82
C SER A 59 -4.80 9.62 6.77
N TRP A 60 -5.62 8.60 7.07
CA TRP A 60 -5.25 7.20 6.94
C TRP A 60 -6.40 6.39 6.36
N GLU A 61 -6.07 5.26 5.77
CA GLU A 61 -7.03 4.30 5.25
C GLU A 61 -6.81 2.92 5.85
N ARG A 62 -7.89 2.14 5.97
CA ARG A 62 -7.84 0.71 6.29
C ARG A 62 -8.53 -0.05 5.17
N GLY A 63 -7.80 -0.97 4.55
CA GLY A 63 -8.29 -1.71 3.40
C GLY A 63 -7.67 -3.09 3.30
N ALA A 64 -8.37 -3.98 2.60
CA ALA A 64 -7.87 -5.29 2.22
C ALA A 64 -7.86 -5.39 0.71
N ASN A 65 -6.70 -5.60 0.10
CA ASN A 65 -6.59 -5.82 -1.34
C ASN A 65 -6.77 -7.32 -1.63
N ARG A 66 -8.03 -7.78 -1.54
CA ARG A 66 -8.42 -9.15 -1.89
C ARG A 66 -8.71 -9.18 -3.40
N ARG A 67 -7.92 -9.93 -4.16
CA ARG A 67 -8.25 -10.26 -5.55
C ARG A 67 -9.47 -11.18 -5.61
#